data_AF-A0A8I1JNV1-F1
#
_entry.id   AF-A0A8I1JNV1-F1
#
_cell.length_a   1.000
_cell.length_b   1.000
_cell.length_c   1.000
_cell.angle_alpha   90.00
_cell.angle_beta   90.00
_cell.angle_gamma   90.00
#
_symmetry.space_group_name_H-M   'P 1'
#
loop_
_entity.id
_entity.type
_entity.pdbx_description
1 polymer ?
#
loop_
_entity_poly.entity_id
_entity_poly.type
_entity_poly.pdbx_seq_one_letter_code
_entity_poly.pdbx_strand_id
1 'polypeptide(L)'
;QVREFCVQAGETDLDFIARLAAEEGFVYRFEHNEKRHKLIITDRLQSLGLISHGVIKHEDDAEGFYREREPSAPDTVLYHSNHGGDQPQACLRRLRYSEQVRTARQVQRDYTFTHPAYRQEHRASGPYLEHQSTDYECFDYPGRYKRDAVGKPFTENRITGLRHDVRIAQVQGDDVRLQPGLSFTLTGHPREDLNVHWRVSTVRHEGSQFTSLQEEAAGADQGTRYEQKAVLVPGRTEWRPAPLPKPRVDGPHMATVVGPPGEEIYCDEWGRVKVSFPWDRESQDNAFSSCWVRVSQGWAGGSWGSMAIPRIGQDVIIHYVNGDPDQPMITGRTYCGNQLPPYDLPRHKTRMTIKSQTHKGDGFNELRFEDELGQEEVFIHAQRDQNNVVKHDETTQVGNDRKEQVDNDESILIGHDRMETVGNDERITIGQDAALDIGRNHTIRIAKDRVENIGNHRHDQIAANHHSRIGGNFEQRVEGHAELEARGDIRRRTRRYELRASEAVVIQGPGGSIRIDETGITLDSPTIRITGQMLKSANGTTSPFSISSAPNTGKPLERLCGRRPDGTCLLPDCRCIRGPVQ
;
A
#
# COMPACT_ATOMS: atom_id res chain seq x y z
N GLN A 1 -25.52 -19.71 3.59
CA GLN A 1 -24.76 -18.53 3.11
C GLN A 1 -24.45 -18.77 1.65
N VAL A 2 -24.53 -17.76 0.78
CA VAL A 2 -24.21 -17.92 -0.65
C VAL A 2 -22.70 -18.11 -0.80
N ARG A 3 -22.27 -19.03 -1.68
CA ARG A 3 -20.86 -19.21 -2.04
C ARG A 3 -20.38 -17.99 -2.82
N GLU A 4 -19.26 -17.40 -2.42
CA GLU A 4 -18.68 -16.24 -3.12
C GLU A 4 -18.13 -16.62 -4.50
N PHE A 5 -17.55 -17.82 -4.60
CA PHE A 5 -16.97 -18.34 -5.83
C PHE A 5 -17.05 -19.87 -5.82
N CYS A 6 -17.41 -20.47 -6.95
CA CYS A 6 -17.55 -21.91 -7.12
C CYS A 6 -17.29 -22.27 -8.58
N VAL A 7 -16.30 -23.12 -8.83
CA VAL A 7 -15.86 -23.47 -10.18
C VAL A 7 -16.17 -24.93 -10.48
N GLN A 8 -16.72 -25.18 -11.66
CA GLN A 8 -16.80 -26.50 -12.28
C GLN A 8 -15.54 -26.71 -13.13
N ALA A 9 -14.57 -27.47 -12.62
CA ALA A 9 -13.25 -27.60 -13.23
C ALA A 9 -12.98 -29.03 -13.69
N GLY A 10 -12.99 -29.27 -15.01
CA GLY A 10 -12.63 -30.57 -15.58
C GLY A 10 -13.55 -31.72 -15.16
N GLU A 11 -14.79 -31.42 -14.77
CA GLU A 11 -15.79 -32.39 -14.30
C GLU A 11 -17.10 -32.26 -15.10
N THR A 12 -17.87 -33.34 -15.19
CA THR A 12 -19.19 -33.32 -15.85
C THR A 12 -20.21 -32.56 -15.01
N ASP A 13 -21.30 -32.08 -15.63
CA ASP A 13 -22.39 -31.39 -14.90
C ASP A 13 -22.99 -32.27 -13.80
N LEU A 14 -23.06 -33.59 -14.04
CA LEU A 14 -23.55 -34.55 -13.06
C LEU A 14 -22.60 -34.67 -11.86
N ASP A 15 -21.30 -34.78 -12.11
CA ASP A 15 -20.29 -34.88 -11.04
C ASP A 15 -20.26 -33.59 -10.21
N PHE A 16 -20.37 -32.43 -10.86
CA PHE A 16 -20.47 -31.14 -10.20
C PHE A 16 -21.66 -31.06 -9.25
N ILE A 17 -22.86 -31.39 -9.74
CA ILE A 17 -24.09 -31.39 -8.94
C ILE A 17 -24.01 -32.42 -7.81
N ALA A 18 -23.53 -33.63 -8.09
CA ALA A 18 -23.42 -34.70 -7.10
C ALA A 18 -22.45 -34.33 -5.97
N ARG A 19 -21.31 -33.73 -6.31
CA ARG A 19 -20.32 -33.25 -5.34
C ARG A 19 -20.87 -32.12 -4.48
N LEU A 20 -21.51 -31.12 -5.09
CA LEU A 20 -22.14 -30.03 -4.33
C LEU A 20 -23.27 -30.54 -3.43
N ALA A 21 -24.08 -31.48 -3.92
CA ALA A 21 -25.11 -32.13 -3.11
C ALA A 21 -24.49 -32.86 -1.91
N ALA A 22 -23.38 -33.57 -2.09
CA ALA A 22 -22.69 -34.24 -0.99
C ALA A 22 -22.07 -33.27 0.03
N GLU A 23 -21.51 -32.14 -0.43
CA GLU A 23 -20.95 -31.09 0.44
C GLU A 23 -22.04 -30.39 1.27
N GLU A 24 -23.11 -29.96 0.63
CA GLU A 24 -24.23 -29.24 1.27
C GLU A 24 -25.19 -30.18 2.02
N GLY A 25 -25.05 -31.49 1.82
CA GLY A 25 -25.88 -32.51 2.45
C GLY A 25 -27.26 -32.68 1.81
N PHE A 26 -27.39 -32.34 0.53
CA PHE A 26 -28.57 -32.68 -0.25
C PHE A 26 -28.56 -34.16 -0.67
N VAL A 27 -29.76 -34.71 -0.71
CA VAL A 27 -30.06 -36.04 -1.23
C VAL A 27 -31.12 -35.91 -2.29
N TYR A 28 -31.17 -36.87 -3.21
CA TYR A 28 -32.20 -36.87 -4.23
C TYR A 28 -32.80 -38.26 -4.45
N ARG A 29 -34.04 -38.28 -4.93
CA ARG A 29 -34.68 -39.48 -5.47
C ARG A 29 -35.44 -39.15 -6.75
N PHE A 30 -35.76 -40.19 -7.51
CA PHE A 30 -36.69 -40.09 -8.62
C PHE A 30 -38.08 -40.50 -8.17
N GLU A 31 -39.07 -39.71 -8.54
CA GLU A 31 -40.48 -40.07 -8.50
C GLU A 31 -40.90 -40.47 -9.90
N HIS A 32 -41.35 -41.72 -10.05
CA HIS A 32 -41.75 -42.27 -11.34
C HIS A 32 -43.28 -42.27 -11.46
N ASN A 33 -43.77 -41.72 -12.57
CA ASN A 33 -45.16 -41.79 -13.00
C ASN A 33 -45.17 -42.19 -14.48
N GLU A 34 -46.28 -42.73 -14.98
CA GLU A 34 -46.46 -43.18 -16.38
C GLU A 34 -46.09 -42.11 -17.42
N LYS A 35 -46.37 -40.83 -17.12
CA LYS A 35 -46.16 -39.71 -18.06
C LYS A 35 -44.81 -39.00 -17.92
N ARG A 36 -44.17 -39.09 -16.74
CA ARG A 36 -42.94 -38.34 -16.44
C ARG A 36 -42.18 -38.94 -15.26
N HIS A 37 -40.89 -38.66 -15.22
CA HIS A 37 -40.05 -38.89 -14.05
C HIS A 37 -39.62 -37.54 -13.48
N LYS A 38 -39.71 -37.38 -12.15
CA LYS A 38 -39.39 -36.13 -11.46
C LYS A 38 -38.23 -36.37 -10.49
N LEU A 39 -37.19 -35.56 -10.61
CA LEU A 39 -36.11 -35.51 -9.62
C LEU A 39 -36.58 -34.68 -8.42
N ILE A 40 -36.50 -35.25 -7.22
CA ILE A 40 -36.79 -34.59 -5.96
C ILE A 40 -35.47 -34.44 -5.22
N ILE A 41 -35.05 -33.20 -4.97
CA ILE A 41 -33.85 -32.87 -4.18
C ILE A 41 -34.31 -32.28 -2.84
N THR A 42 -33.71 -32.73 -1.74
CA THR A 42 -34.05 -32.26 -0.39
C THR A 42 -32.87 -32.38 0.56
N ASP A 43 -32.87 -31.61 1.64
CA ASP A 43 -31.95 -31.70 2.77
C ASP A 43 -32.54 -32.51 3.95
N ARG A 44 -33.83 -32.89 3.86
CA ARG A 44 -34.56 -33.61 4.91
C ARG A 44 -35.18 -34.88 4.38
N LEU A 45 -34.76 -36.02 4.91
CA LEU A 45 -35.23 -37.31 4.41
C LEU A 45 -36.71 -37.60 4.67
N GLN A 46 -37.30 -37.01 5.71
CA GLN A 46 -38.74 -37.18 5.97
C GLN A 46 -39.60 -36.68 4.80
N SER A 47 -39.08 -35.73 4.02
CA SER A 47 -39.79 -35.20 2.85
C SER A 47 -39.77 -36.13 1.63
N LEU A 48 -38.96 -37.19 1.64
CA LEU A 48 -38.92 -38.17 0.55
C LEU A 48 -40.17 -39.03 0.49
N GLY A 49 -40.89 -39.17 1.60
CA GLY A 49 -42.17 -39.88 1.68
C GLY A 49 -42.07 -41.32 2.17
N LEU A 50 -43.26 -41.91 2.31
CA LEU A 50 -43.46 -43.30 2.69
C LEU A 50 -43.83 -44.10 1.44
N ILE A 51 -43.67 -45.41 1.50
CA ILE A 51 -44.37 -46.27 0.54
C ILE A 51 -45.88 -46.06 0.71
N SER A 52 -46.59 -46.00 -0.41
CA SER A 52 -48.06 -45.98 -0.44
C SER A 52 -48.54 -47.14 -1.30
N HIS A 53 -49.83 -47.46 -1.26
CA HIS A 53 -50.39 -48.44 -2.19
C HIS A 53 -50.03 -48.08 -3.64
N GLY A 54 -49.55 -49.10 -4.37
CA GLY A 54 -49.29 -48.99 -5.79
C GLY A 54 -50.58 -48.67 -6.54
N VAL A 55 -50.44 -48.00 -7.68
CA VAL A 55 -51.49 -47.52 -8.59
C VAL A 55 -52.29 -48.65 -9.25
N ILE A 56 -52.20 -49.90 -8.77
CA ILE A 56 -53.06 -50.98 -9.24
C ILE A 56 -54.34 -50.93 -8.40
N LYS A 57 -55.30 -50.09 -8.82
CA LYS A 57 -56.70 -50.40 -8.53
C LYS A 57 -56.99 -51.70 -9.27
N HIS A 58 -57.36 -52.76 -8.55
CA HIS A 58 -58.07 -53.85 -9.21
C HIS A 58 -59.32 -53.22 -9.83
N GLU A 59 -59.44 -53.26 -11.16
CA GLU A 59 -60.64 -52.74 -11.84
C GLU A 59 -61.86 -53.63 -11.64
N ASP A 60 -61.76 -54.74 -10.89
CA ASP A 60 -62.88 -55.62 -10.61
C ASP A 60 -63.05 -55.83 -9.10
N ASP A 61 -63.66 -54.85 -8.42
CA ASP A 61 -64.41 -55.13 -7.18
C ASP A 61 -65.70 -55.87 -7.56
N ALA A 62 -65.55 -57.11 -8.01
CA ALA A 62 -66.64 -58.07 -8.08
C ALA A 62 -66.74 -58.81 -6.74
N GLU A 63 -67.78 -58.45 -5.98
CA GLU A 63 -68.50 -59.29 -5.00
C GLU A 63 -67.95 -60.72 -4.81
N GLY A 64 -67.34 -61.01 -3.65
CA GLY A 64 -67.16 -62.40 -3.23
C GLY A 64 -66.05 -62.70 -2.22
N PHE A 65 -66.43 -62.80 -0.95
CA PHE A 65 -65.92 -63.80 0.03
C PHE A 65 -64.39 -63.94 0.22
N TYR A 66 -63.75 -63.00 0.95
CA TYR A 66 -62.71 -63.36 1.92
C TYR A 66 -62.79 -62.49 3.17
N ARG A 67 -62.66 -63.16 4.32
CA ARG A 67 -62.77 -62.65 5.69
C ARG A 67 -61.99 -61.36 5.95
N GLU A 68 -62.59 -60.52 6.80
CA GLU A 68 -61.94 -59.49 7.63
C GLU A 68 -60.51 -59.91 8.04
N ARG A 69 -59.52 -59.36 7.34
CA ARG A 69 -58.11 -59.40 7.74
C ARG A 69 -57.71 -57.93 7.82
N GLU A 70 -57.29 -57.48 9.01
CA GLU A 70 -56.92 -56.08 9.21
C GLU A 70 -56.00 -55.63 8.08
N PRO A 71 -56.34 -54.55 7.34
CA PRO A 71 -55.47 -54.06 6.29
C PRO A 71 -54.19 -53.59 6.98
N SER A 72 -53.10 -54.34 6.79
CA SER A 72 -51.76 -53.91 7.14
C SER A 72 -51.59 -52.49 6.61
N ALA A 73 -51.27 -51.53 7.48
CA ALA A 73 -51.25 -50.11 7.15
C ALA A 73 -50.47 -49.87 5.83
N PRO A 74 -50.91 -48.93 4.97
CA PRO A 74 -50.42 -48.81 3.59
C PRO A 74 -48.90 -48.57 3.48
N ASP A 75 -48.28 -48.13 4.57
CA ASP A 75 -46.85 -47.86 4.77
C ASP A 75 -46.08 -49.03 5.43
N THR A 76 -46.68 -50.21 5.54
CA THR A 76 -46.06 -51.41 6.12
C THR A 76 -45.62 -52.42 5.07
N VAL A 77 -44.50 -53.10 5.36
CA VAL A 77 -43.97 -54.22 4.58
C VAL A 77 -43.86 -55.43 5.49
N LEU A 78 -44.47 -56.54 5.08
CA LEU A 78 -44.44 -57.79 5.83
C LEU A 78 -43.11 -58.51 5.60
N TYR A 79 -42.53 -59.05 6.68
CA TYR A 79 -41.48 -60.05 6.63
C TYR A 79 -42.04 -61.44 6.89
N HIS A 80 -41.65 -62.42 6.08
CA HIS A 80 -42.03 -63.81 6.27
C HIS A 80 -40.90 -64.75 5.82
N SER A 81 -40.35 -65.53 6.75
CA SER A 81 -39.18 -66.39 6.50
C SER A 81 -39.49 -67.70 5.78
N ASN A 82 -40.76 -68.08 5.63
CA ASN A 82 -41.14 -69.36 5.04
C ASN A 82 -41.04 -69.30 3.51
N HIS A 83 -40.27 -70.23 2.94
CA HIS A 83 -40.12 -70.43 1.49
C HIS A 83 -41.22 -71.33 0.88
N GLY A 84 -42.11 -71.88 1.70
CA GLY A 84 -43.13 -72.85 1.25
C GLY A 84 -44.51 -72.20 1.04
N GLY A 85 -45.09 -72.46 -0.13
CA GLY A 85 -46.45 -72.06 -0.50
C GLY A 85 -46.54 -70.71 -1.22
N ASP A 86 -47.52 -70.62 -2.11
CA ASP A 86 -47.85 -69.39 -2.84
C ASP A 86 -48.37 -68.35 -1.84
N GLN A 87 -47.67 -67.21 -1.75
CA GLN A 87 -47.99 -66.20 -0.74
C GLN A 87 -49.02 -65.22 -1.33
N PRO A 88 -50.15 -64.98 -0.63
CA PRO A 88 -51.20 -64.09 -1.13
C PRO A 88 -50.82 -62.60 -1.07
N GLN A 89 -49.75 -62.24 -0.35
CA GLN A 89 -49.30 -60.86 -0.20
C GLN A 89 -47.79 -60.76 -0.41
N ALA A 90 -47.36 -59.67 -1.06
CA ALA A 90 -45.94 -59.37 -1.23
C ALA A 90 -45.23 -59.20 0.13
N CYS A 91 -44.05 -59.79 0.28
CA CYS A 91 -43.29 -59.80 1.51
C CYS A 91 -41.77 -59.84 1.29
N LEU A 92 -41.02 -59.48 2.34
CA LEU A 92 -39.59 -59.73 2.44
C LEU A 92 -39.37 -61.13 2.99
N ARG A 93 -38.56 -61.92 2.29
CA ARG A 93 -38.28 -63.32 2.63
C ARG A 93 -36.95 -63.49 3.35
N ARG A 94 -35.96 -62.66 3.00
CA ARG A 94 -34.63 -62.66 3.61
C ARG A 94 -34.30 -61.27 4.11
N LEU A 95 -33.76 -61.19 5.33
CA LEU A 95 -33.21 -59.99 5.91
C LEU A 95 -31.88 -60.33 6.58
N ARG A 96 -30.82 -59.63 6.20
CA ARG A 96 -29.51 -59.69 6.83
C ARG A 96 -29.17 -58.32 7.39
N TYR A 97 -29.16 -58.22 8.71
CA TYR A 97 -28.72 -57.02 9.42
C TYR A 97 -27.20 -57.03 9.61
N SER A 98 -26.56 -55.88 9.46
CA SER A 98 -25.14 -55.70 9.78
C SER A 98 -24.87 -54.31 10.35
N GLU A 99 -23.98 -54.27 11.33
CA GLU A 99 -23.39 -53.04 11.85
C GLU A 99 -21.91 -52.96 11.50
N GLN A 100 -21.42 -51.76 11.18
CA GLN A 100 -20.04 -51.53 10.78
C GLN A 100 -19.39 -50.44 11.62
N VAL A 101 -18.13 -50.66 12.03
CA VAL A 101 -17.34 -49.61 12.69
C VAL A 101 -17.02 -48.51 11.67
N ARG A 102 -17.30 -47.27 12.03
CA ARG A 102 -17.02 -46.07 11.22
C ARG A 102 -16.43 -44.97 12.09
N THR A 103 -15.93 -43.92 11.44
CA THR A 103 -15.51 -42.66 12.09
C THR A 103 -16.53 -42.22 13.12
N ALA A 104 -16.13 -42.04 14.38
CA ALA A 104 -17.01 -41.61 15.46
C ALA A 104 -17.22 -40.09 15.42
N ARG A 105 -16.16 -39.36 15.09
CA ARG A 105 -16.11 -37.90 15.13
C ARG A 105 -15.41 -37.33 13.90
N GLN A 106 -15.98 -36.27 13.34
CA GLN A 106 -15.33 -35.46 12.33
C GLN A 106 -14.82 -34.16 12.96
N VAL A 107 -13.58 -33.79 12.62
CA VAL A 107 -12.99 -32.49 12.91
C VAL A 107 -12.52 -31.84 11.62
N GLN A 108 -12.90 -30.58 11.41
CA GLN A 108 -12.46 -29.81 10.25
C GLN A 108 -11.89 -28.47 10.72
N ARG A 109 -10.90 -27.97 9.97
CA ARG A 109 -10.37 -26.61 10.12
C ARG A 109 -10.28 -25.92 8.78
N ASP A 110 -10.31 -24.60 8.80
CA ASP A 110 -10.02 -23.76 7.64
C ASP A 110 -9.25 -22.50 8.08
N TYR A 111 -8.78 -21.74 7.10
CA TYR A 111 -8.12 -20.46 7.30
C TYR A 111 -8.86 -19.36 6.54
N THR A 112 -9.14 -18.25 7.22
CA THR A 112 -9.60 -17.01 6.58
C THR A 112 -8.65 -15.88 6.89
N PHE A 113 -8.17 -15.19 5.85
CA PHE A 113 -7.24 -14.07 6.03
C PHE A 113 -7.89 -12.86 6.71
N THR A 114 -9.23 -12.77 6.70
CA THR A 114 -9.97 -11.71 7.40
C THR A 114 -9.99 -11.91 8.92
N HIS A 115 -9.77 -13.14 9.41
CA HIS A 115 -9.72 -13.48 10.83
C HIS A 115 -8.61 -14.52 11.08
N PRO A 116 -7.32 -14.16 10.87
CA PRO A 116 -6.23 -15.13 10.76
C PRO A 116 -5.92 -15.87 12.07
N ALA A 117 -6.25 -15.27 13.22
CA ALA A 117 -6.05 -15.90 14.53
C ALA A 117 -7.10 -16.99 14.83
N TYR A 118 -8.27 -16.93 14.18
CA TYR A 118 -9.35 -17.89 14.43
C TYR A 118 -9.16 -19.12 13.55
N ARG A 119 -9.02 -20.29 14.19
CA ARG A 119 -8.72 -21.57 13.53
C ARG A 119 -9.88 -22.18 12.75
N GLN A 120 -11.08 -21.59 12.84
CA GLN A 120 -12.30 -22.10 12.21
C GLN A 120 -12.46 -23.60 12.46
N GLU A 121 -12.28 -24.05 13.70
CA GLU A 121 -12.36 -25.47 14.03
C GLU A 121 -13.80 -25.86 14.37
N HIS A 122 -14.31 -26.90 13.71
CA HIS A 122 -15.59 -27.51 14.04
C HIS A 122 -15.46 -29.00 14.27
N ARG A 123 -16.28 -29.51 15.18
CA ARG A 123 -16.32 -30.90 15.64
C ARG A 123 -17.77 -31.37 15.60
N ALA A 124 -18.01 -32.55 15.01
CA ALA A 124 -19.32 -33.20 15.05
C ALA A 124 -19.15 -34.70 15.35
N SER A 125 -20.05 -35.26 16.16
CA SER A 125 -20.10 -36.69 16.44
C SER A 125 -21.30 -37.30 15.74
N GLY A 126 -21.13 -38.50 15.19
CA GLY A 126 -22.20 -39.20 14.50
C GLY A 126 -23.09 -40.02 15.43
N PRO A 127 -24.28 -40.43 14.97
CA PRO A 127 -25.16 -41.33 15.72
C PRO A 127 -24.63 -42.77 15.75
N TYR A 128 -25.22 -43.60 16.61
CA TYR A 128 -24.97 -45.06 16.71
C TYR A 128 -23.55 -45.44 17.15
N LEU A 129 -23.13 -44.94 18.31
CA LEU A 129 -21.80 -45.18 18.89
C LEU A 129 -21.81 -46.26 19.97
N GLU A 130 -22.94 -46.92 20.22
CA GLU A 130 -23.11 -47.84 21.36
C GLU A 130 -22.21 -49.07 21.26
N HIS A 131 -21.85 -49.47 20.03
CA HIS A 131 -21.07 -50.68 19.74
C HIS A 131 -19.68 -50.40 19.16
N GLN A 132 -19.15 -49.18 19.32
CA GLN A 132 -17.80 -48.81 18.87
C GLN A 132 -17.13 -47.81 19.83
N SER A 133 -15.81 -47.60 19.66
CA SER A 133 -15.13 -46.50 20.36
C SER A 133 -15.65 -45.14 19.86
N THR A 134 -15.77 -44.20 20.79
CA THR A 134 -16.12 -42.80 20.54
C THR A 134 -14.91 -41.95 20.10
N ASP A 135 -13.71 -42.50 20.21
CA ASP A 135 -12.46 -41.74 20.07
C ASP A 135 -11.90 -41.76 18.64
N TYR A 136 -12.49 -42.57 17.74
CA TYR A 136 -12.04 -42.68 16.37
C TYR A 136 -12.40 -41.43 15.55
N GLU A 137 -11.47 -40.46 15.54
CA GLU A 137 -11.62 -39.14 14.93
C GLU A 137 -11.02 -39.10 13.50
N CYS A 138 -11.74 -38.48 12.57
CA CYS A 138 -11.24 -38.11 11.24
C CYS A 138 -11.02 -36.60 11.21
N PHE A 139 -9.80 -36.17 10.85
CA PHE A 139 -9.43 -34.76 10.75
C PHE A 139 -9.17 -34.37 9.30
N ASP A 140 -9.83 -33.32 8.82
CA ASP A 140 -9.65 -32.77 7.46
C ASP A 140 -9.28 -31.27 7.46
N TYR A 141 -8.41 -30.91 6.51
CA TYR A 141 -8.08 -29.53 6.16
C TYR A 141 -7.83 -29.42 4.64
N PRO A 142 -8.40 -28.41 3.95
CA PRO A 142 -9.29 -27.36 4.45
C PRO A 142 -10.76 -27.80 4.52
N GLY A 143 -11.52 -27.23 5.46
CA GLY A 143 -12.95 -27.50 5.67
C GLY A 143 -13.92 -26.82 4.70
N ARG A 144 -13.45 -25.83 3.94
CA ARG A 144 -14.16 -25.02 2.93
C ARG A 144 -15.29 -24.14 3.44
N TYR A 145 -15.07 -23.53 4.58
CA TYR A 145 -15.96 -22.52 5.14
C TYR A 145 -15.13 -21.39 5.74
N LYS A 146 -15.71 -20.19 5.74
CA LYS A 146 -15.07 -18.99 6.31
C LYS A 146 -15.80 -18.47 7.55
N ARG A 147 -16.90 -19.13 7.94
CA ARG A 147 -17.76 -18.75 9.06
C ARG A 147 -18.42 -19.98 9.67
N ASP A 148 -18.66 -19.92 10.98
CA ASP A 148 -19.29 -20.96 11.78
C ASP A 148 -20.67 -21.41 11.24
N ALA A 149 -21.46 -20.48 10.72
CA ALA A 149 -22.81 -20.76 10.22
C ALA A 149 -22.83 -21.78 9.08
N VAL A 150 -21.72 -21.92 8.33
CA VAL A 150 -21.55 -22.92 7.28
C VAL A 150 -20.69 -24.09 7.77
N GLY A 151 -19.66 -23.81 8.57
CA GLY A 151 -18.71 -24.83 8.98
C GLY A 151 -19.29 -25.90 9.91
N LYS A 152 -20.24 -25.55 10.77
CA LYS A 152 -20.96 -26.52 11.61
C LYS A 152 -21.77 -27.52 10.77
N PRO A 153 -22.73 -27.10 9.91
CA PRO A 153 -23.51 -28.05 9.11
C PRO A 153 -22.64 -28.83 8.11
N PHE A 154 -21.57 -28.26 7.56
CA PHE A 154 -20.62 -29.00 6.72
C PHE A 154 -19.96 -30.16 7.48
N THR A 155 -19.59 -29.94 8.73
CA THR A 155 -18.95 -30.95 9.58
C THR A 155 -19.96 -32.03 9.98
N GLU A 156 -21.21 -31.66 10.26
CA GLU A 156 -22.32 -32.58 10.55
C GLU A 156 -22.69 -33.43 9.32
N ASN A 157 -22.79 -32.82 8.14
CA ASN A 157 -23.05 -33.53 6.89
C ASN A 157 -21.93 -34.51 6.56
N ARG A 158 -20.66 -34.10 6.74
CA ARG A 158 -19.49 -34.96 6.51
C ARG A 158 -19.53 -36.21 7.40
N ILE A 159 -19.74 -36.07 8.72
CA ILE A 159 -19.80 -37.24 9.61
C ILE A 159 -21.01 -38.13 9.31
N THR A 160 -22.14 -37.53 8.92
CA THR A 160 -23.34 -38.28 8.51
C THR A 160 -23.07 -39.09 7.23
N GLY A 161 -22.35 -38.52 6.26
CA GLY A 161 -21.93 -39.21 5.04
C GLY A 161 -20.88 -40.30 5.29
N LEU A 162 -19.93 -40.08 6.19
CA LEU A 162 -18.95 -41.12 6.58
C LEU A 162 -19.57 -42.29 7.36
N ARG A 163 -20.77 -42.08 7.92
CA ARG A 163 -21.50 -43.07 8.73
C ARG A 163 -22.82 -43.54 8.11
N HIS A 164 -23.06 -43.22 6.85
CA HIS A 164 -24.32 -43.49 6.16
C HIS A 164 -24.65 -45.00 6.05
N ASP A 165 -23.65 -45.86 6.24
CA ASP A 165 -23.71 -47.31 6.13
C ASP A 165 -23.36 -48.05 7.45
N VAL A 166 -23.37 -47.35 8.59
CA VAL A 166 -23.11 -47.95 9.91
C VAL A 166 -24.12 -49.05 10.23
N ARG A 167 -25.41 -48.83 9.98
CA ARG A 167 -26.49 -49.81 10.16
C ARG A 167 -27.18 -50.02 8.83
N ILE A 168 -27.08 -51.23 8.29
CA ILE A 168 -27.75 -51.60 7.05
C ILE A 168 -28.47 -52.94 7.21
N ALA A 169 -29.59 -53.09 6.49
CA ALA A 169 -30.25 -54.38 6.32
C ALA A 169 -30.36 -54.71 4.82
N GLN A 170 -29.73 -55.81 4.42
CA GLN A 170 -29.88 -56.36 3.06
C GLN A 170 -31.12 -57.25 3.03
N VAL A 171 -32.06 -56.94 2.15
CA VAL A 171 -33.33 -57.65 2.05
C VAL A 171 -33.58 -58.22 0.66
N GLN A 172 -34.34 -59.30 0.61
CA GLN A 172 -34.79 -59.96 -0.62
C GLN A 172 -36.29 -60.27 -0.48
N GLY A 173 -37.08 -59.98 -1.51
CA GLY A 173 -38.52 -60.20 -1.50
C GLY A 173 -39.18 -59.91 -2.86
N ASP A 174 -40.49 -59.71 -2.85
CA ASP A 174 -41.32 -59.45 -4.05
C ASP A 174 -42.20 -58.19 -3.93
N ASP A 175 -42.01 -57.36 -2.89
CA ASP A 175 -42.74 -56.10 -2.76
C ASP A 175 -42.21 -55.04 -3.74
N VAL A 176 -42.98 -54.81 -4.80
CA VAL A 176 -42.70 -53.85 -5.88
C VAL A 176 -42.70 -52.39 -5.43
N ARG A 177 -43.24 -52.08 -4.24
CA ARG A 177 -43.34 -50.71 -3.73
C ARG A 177 -42.01 -50.17 -3.22
N LEU A 178 -41.00 -51.03 -3.02
CA LEU A 178 -39.69 -50.60 -2.56
C LEU A 178 -39.00 -49.77 -3.64
N GLN A 179 -38.85 -48.47 -3.38
CA GLN A 179 -38.14 -47.52 -4.24
C GLN A 179 -37.12 -46.72 -3.42
N PRO A 180 -35.95 -46.36 -3.99
CA PRO A 180 -34.94 -45.58 -3.27
C PRO A 180 -35.50 -44.27 -2.70
N GLY A 181 -35.17 -43.99 -1.45
CA GLY A 181 -35.60 -42.80 -0.70
C GLY A 181 -36.92 -42.97 0.06
N LEU A 182 -37.81 -43.87 -0.37
CA LEU A 182 -39.05 -44.15 0.35
C LEU A 182 -38.79 -44.96 1.62
N SER A 183 -39.61 -44.70 2.63
CA SER A 183 -39.53 -45.37 3.93
C SER A 183 -40.80 -46.12 4.28
N PHE A 184 -40.68 -47.10 5.17
CA PHE A 184 -41.76 -48.00 5.55
C PHE A 184 -41.51 -48.59 6.93
N THR A 185 -42.56 -49.15 7.54
CA THR A 185 -42.47 -49.90 8.80
C THR A 185 -42.39 -51.39 8.50
N LEU A 186 -41.33 -52.07 8.95
CA LEU A 186 -41.22 -53.52 8.84
C LEU A 186 -42.05 -54.19 9.94
N THR A 187 -42.83 -55.21 9.57
CA THR A 187 -43.61 -56.02 10.52
C THR A 187 -43.43 -57.51 10.26
N GLY A 188 -43.72 -58.37 11.25
CA GLY A 188 -43.66 -59.82 11.09
C GLY A 188 -42.27 -60.46 11.17
N HIS A 189 -41.20 -59.67 11.41
CA HIS A 189 -39.87 -60.22 11.63
C HIS A 189 -39.77 -60.91 13.01
N PRO A 190 -39.23 -62.15 13.11
CA PRO A 190 -39.14 -62.88 14.39
C PRO A 190 -38.33 -62.16 15.48
N ARG A 191 -37.34 -61.37 15.07
CA ARG A 191 -36.63 -60.43 15.95
C ARG A 191 -37.40 -59.11 16.03
N GLU A 192 -37.94 -58.82 17.21
CA GLU A 192 -38.77 -57.65 17.48
C GLU A 192 -38.03 -56.32 17.26
N ASP A 193 -36.73 -56.27 17.56
CA ASP A 193 -35.88 -55.08 17.38
C ASP A 193 -35.68 -54.67 15.92
N LEU A 194 -35.99 -55.55 14.97
CA LEU A 194 -35.93 -55.27 13.53
C LEU A 194 -37.26 -54.79 12.94
N ASN A 195 -38.38 -54.94 13.66
CA ASN A 195 -39.70 -54.43 13.27
C ASN A 195 -39.80 -52.92 13.51
N VAL A 196 -38.92 -52.18 12.86
CA VAL A 196 -38.77 -50.74 12.99
C VAL A 196 -38.94 -50.05 11.64
N HIS A 197 -38.80 -48.73 11.64
CA HIS A 197 -38.90 -47.92 10.43
C HIS A 197 -37.60 -47.97 9.62
N TRP A 198 -37.71 -48.40 8.37
CA TRP A 198 -36.60 -48.54 7.43
C TRP A 198 -36.79 -47.62 6.23
N ARG A 199 -35.69 -47.24 5.59
CA ARG A 199 -35.67 -46.52 4.32
C ARG A 199 -34.86 -47.29 3.29
N VAL A 200 -35.38 -47.38 2.08
CA VAL A 200 -34.68 -48.01 0.96
C VAL A 200 -33.57 -47.06 0.50
N SER A 201 -32.31 -47.49 0.58
CA SER A 201 -31.16 -46.75 0.04
C SER A 201 -30.90 -47.13 -1.41
N THR A 202 -30.86 -48.43 -1.69
CA THR A 202 -30.69 -48.97 -3.06
C THR A 202 -31.64 -50.14 -3.25
N VAL A 203 -32.17 -50.30 -4.46
CA VAL A 203 -32.96 -51.49 -4.83
C VAL A 203 -32.57 -51.94 -6.23
N ARG A 204 -32.52 -53.25 -6.43
CA ARG A 204 -32.39 -53.91 -7.73
C ARG A 204 -33.62 -54.77 -7.92
N HIS A 205 -34.37 -54.47 -8.98
CA HIS A 205 -35.52 -55.25 -9.41
C HIS A 205 -35.09 -56.21 -10.52
N GLU A 206 -35.56 -57.45 -10.46
CA GLU A 206 -35.30 -58.51 -11.44
C GLU A 206 -36.62 -59.22 -11.73
N GLY A 207 -37.00 -59.28 -13.00
CA GLY A 207 -38.24 -59.90 -13.44
C GLY A 207 -38.00 -60.77 -14.66
N SER A 208 -38.68 -61.91 -14.72
CA SER A 208 -38.69 -62.82 -15.87
C SER A 208 -40.12 -63.12 -16.28
N GLN A 209 -40.43 -62.92 -17.54
CA GLN A 209 -41.74 -63.20 -18.14
C GLN A 209 -41.53 -64.10 -19.37
N PHE A 210 -42.28 -65.18 -19.47
CA PHE A 210 -42.24 -66.09 -20.62
C PHE A 210 -43.16 -65.58 -21.73
N THR A 211 -42.89 -65.98 -22.98
CA THR A 211 -43.85 -65.75 -24.07
C THR A 211 -45.01 -66.75 -23.91
N SER A 212 -46.23 -66.32 -24.24
CA SER A 212 -47.50 -67.01 -23.93
C SER A 212 -47.58 -68.48 -24.35
N LEU A 213 -46.83 -68.93 -25.36
CA LEU A 213 -46.78 -70.33 -25.81
C LEU A 213 -45.87 -71.23 -24.95
N GLN A 214 -45.01 -70.68 -24.10
CA GLN A 214 -44.11 -71.42 -23.23
C GLN A 214 -44.63 -71.57 -21.79
N GLU A 215 -45.61 -70.76 -21.35
CA GLU A 215 -46.21 -70.90 -20.01
C GLU A 215 -47.12 -72.14 -19.88
N GLU A 216 -47.70 -72.64 -20.98
CA GLU A 216 -48.58 -73.82 -21.00
C GLU A 216 -47.87 -75.14 -21.39
N ALA A 217 -46.57 -75.10 -21.71
CA ALA A 217 -45.83 -76.30 -22.08
C ALA A 217 -45.57 -77.17 -20.85
N ALA A 218 -45.79 -78.50 -20.96
CA ALA A 218 -45.67 -79.48 -19.86
C ALA A 218 -44.27 -79.66 -19.24
N GLY A 219 -43.31 -78.78 -19.57
CA GLY A 219 -41.96 -78.69 -18.98
C GLY A 219 -41.57 -77.28 -18.54
N ALA A 220 -42.54 -76.36 -18.39
CA ALA A 220 -42.30 -75.02 -17.85
C ALA A 220 -42.16 -75.07 -16.32
N ASP A 221 -40.93 -75.14 -15.83
CA ASP A 221 -40.67 -75.25 -14.38
C ASP A 221 -40.94 -73.96 -13.57
N GLN A 222 -41.15 -72.79 -14.21
CA GLN A 222 -41.41 -71.51 -13.53
C GLN A 222 -42.35 -70.60 -14.35
N GLY A 223 -43.33 -69.97 -13.69
CA GLY A 223 -44.17 -68.91 -14.29
C GLY A 223 -43.53 -67.52 -14.23
N THR A 224 -44.28 -66.47 -14.59
CA THR A 224 -43.84 -65.07 -14.46
C THR A 224 -43.40 -64.77 -13.03
N ARG A 225 -42.16 -64.28 -12.86
CA ARG A 225 -41.52 -64.08 -11.55
C ARG A 225 -40.97 -62.68 -11.42
N TYR A 226 -41.15 -62.10 -10.23
CA TYR A 226 -40.52 -60.87 -9.80
C TYR A 226 -39.73 -61.11 -8.51
N GLU A 227 -38.55 -60.51 -8.43
CA GLU A 227 -37.72 -60.49 -7.24
C GLU A 227 -37.07 -59.11 -7.11
N GLN A 228 -36.94 -58.63 -5.88
CA GLN A 228 -36.13 -57.47 -5.56
C GLN A 228 -35.07 -57.81 -4.51
N LYS A 229 -33.92 -57.17 -4.63
CA LYS A 229 -32.88 -57.08 -3.61
C LYS A 229 -32.68 -55.62 -3.25
N ALA A 230 -32.79 -55.28 -1.97
CA ALA A 230 -32.62 -53.91 -1.50
C ALA A 230 -31.64 -53.81 -0.33
N VAL A 231 -31.07 -52.62 -0.17
CA VAL A 231 -30.31 -52.21 1.01
C VAL A 231 -31.15 -51.17 1.73
N LEU A 232 -31.44 -51.45 2.99
CA LEU A 232 -32.21 -50.58 3.88
C LEU A 232 -31.28 -49.89 4.87
N VAL A 233 -31.61 -48.66 5.23
CA VAL A 233 -30.99 -47.87 6.30
C VAL A 233 -32.06 -47.46 7.32
N PRO A 234 -31.70 -47.14 8.58
CA PRO A 234 -32.67 -46.68 9.58
C PRO A 234 -33.49 -45.48 9.06
N GLY A 235 -34.82 -45.63 9.00
CA GLY A 235 -35.67 -44.67 8.28
C GLY A 235 -35.88 -43.33 9.00
N ARG A 236 -35.56 -43.25 10.30
CA ARG A 236 -35.68 -42.01 11.10
C ARG A 236 -34.37 -41.24 11.24
N THR A 237 -33.25 -41.82 10.78
CA THR A 237 -31.94 -41.16 10.86
C THR A 237 -31.66 -40.41 9.59
N GLU A 238 -30.98 -39.28 9.74
CA GLU A 238 -30.42 -38.57 8.59
C GLU A 238 -29.36 -39.43 7.90
N TRP A 239 -29.29 -39.25 6.59
CA TRP A 239 -28.46 -40.00 5.65
C TRP A 239 -27.97 -38.98 4.66
N ARG A 240 -26.67 -39.05 4.36
CA ARG A 240 -26.00 -38.19 3.40
C ARG A 240 -25.17 -39.10 2.50
N PRO A 241 -25.00 -38.75 1.22
CA PRO A 241 -24.09 -39.50 0.37
C PRO A 241 -22.67 -39.43 0.92
N ALA A 242 -21.86 -40.43 0.58
CA ALA A 242 -20.45 -40.40 0.89
C ALA A 242 -19.79 -39.14 0.27
N PRO A 243 -18.85 -38.49 0.96
CA PRO A 243 -18.05 -37.41 0.40
C PRO A 243 -17.41 -37.78 -0.94
N LEU A 244 -17.66 -36.98 -1.98
CA LEU A 244 -17.01 -37.15 -3.28
C LEU A 244 -15.70 -36.34 -3.35
N PRO A 245 -14.67 -36.85 -4.05
CA PRO A 245 -13.45 -36.09 -4.26
C PRO A 245 -13.75 -34.84 -5.11
N LYS A 246 -13.15 -33.71 -4.77
CA LYS A 246 -13.25 -32.49 -5.59
C LYS A 246 -12.19 -32.51 -6.70
N PRO A 247 -12.49 -32.01 -7.92
CA PRO A 247 -11.45 -31.72 -8.90
C PRO A 247 -10.35 -30.84 -8.32
N ARG A 248 -9.14 -31.09 -8.78
CA ARG A 248 -7.95 -30.34 -8.41
C ARG A 248 -7.29 -29.80 -9.67
N VAL A 249 -6.70 -28.61 -9.56
CA VAL A 249 -5.83 -28.05 -10.58
C VAL A 249 -4.40 -28.34 -10.18
N ASP A 250 -3.68 -29.06 -11.04
CA ASP A 250 -2.32 -29.54 -10.74
C ASP A 250 -1.25 -28.44 -10.81
N GLY A 251 -1.46 -27.43 -11.66
CA GLY A 251 -0.49 -26.38 -11.93
C GLY A 251 -1.08 -24.97 -11.97
N PRO A 252 -0.23 -23.95 -12.11
CA PRO A 252 -0.69 -22.59 -12.29
C PRO A 252 -1.34 -22.37 -13.66
N HIS A 253 -2.25 -21.41 -13.71
CA HIS A 253 -2.83 -20.90 -14.95
C HIS A 253 -2.48 -19.43 -15.15
N MET A 254 -2.51 -18.99 -16.41
CA MET A 254 -2.49 -17.56 -16.74
C MET A 254 -3.91 -16.99 -16.62
N ALA A 255 -4.02 -15.74 -16.21
CA ALA A 255 -5.25 -14.97 -16.25
C ALA A 255 -4.93 -13.49 -16.50
N THR A 256 -5.90 -12.76 -17.03
CA THR A 256 -5.75 -11.33 -17.32
C THR A 256 -6.52 -10.52 -16.28
N VAL A 257 -5.93 -9.46 -15.74
CA VAL A 257 -6.56 -8.60 -14.74
C VAL A 257 -7.69 -7.78 -15.40
N VAL A 258 -8.84 -7.71 -14.76
CA VAL A 258 -10.04 -7.04 -15.30
C VAL A 258 -10.70 -6.12 -14.27
N GLY A 259 -11.55 -5.21 -14.75
CA GLY A 259 -12.29 -4.27 -13.91
C GLY A 259 -13.37 -3.52 -14.67
N PRO A 260 -13.96 -2.48 -14.07
CA PRO A 260 -14.97 -1.64 -14.71
C PRO A 260 -14.41 -0.91 -15.95
N PRO A 261 -15.27 -0.57 -16.93
CA PRO A 261 -14.86 0.20 -18.10
C PRO A 261 -14.34 1.58 -17.70
N GLY A 262 -13.25 2.03 -18.32
CA GLY A 262 -12.63 3.34 -18.07
C GLY A 262 -11.71 3.40 -16.85
N GLU A 263 -11.60 2.33 -16.07
CA GLU A 263 -10.61 2.21 -15.00
C GLU A 263 -9.33 1.54 -15.47
N GLU A 264 -8.22 1.95 -14.86
CA GLU A 264 -6.89 1.37 -15.10
C GLU A 264 -6.46 0.45 -13.96
N ILE A 265 -6.92 0.74 -12.73
CA ILE A 265 -6.59 -0.01 -11.51
C ILE A 265 -7.90 -0.30 -10.78
N TYR A 266 -8.17 -1.57 -10.49
CA TYR A 266 -9.36 -1.98 -9.75
C TYR A 266 -8.99 -2.97 -8.67
N CYS A 267 -8.89 -2.48 -7.43
CA CYS A 267 -8.56 -3.27 -6.26
C CYS A 267 -9.43 -2.92 -5.05
N ASP A 268 -9.42 -3.81 -4.05
CA ASP A 268 -10.10 -3.58 -2.77
C ASP A 268 -9.13 -3.16 -1.65
N GLU A 269 -9.63 -3.05 -0.42
CA GLU A 269 -8.88 -2.64 0.79
C GLU A 269 -7.68 -3.57 1.12
N TRP A 270 -7.67 -4.79 0.58
CA TRP A 270 -6.61 -5.78 0.77
C TRP A 270 -5.64 -5.85 -0.40
N GLY A 271 -5.82 -5.00 -1.42
CA GLY A 271 -5.02 -5.04 -2.64
C GLY A 271 -5.32 -6.25 -3.53
N ARG A 272 -6.51 -6.86 -3.39
CA ARG A 272 -6.98 -7.93 -4.28
C ARG A 272 -7.42 -7.32 -5.59
N VAL A 273 -7.32 -8.09 -6.68
CA VAL A 273 -7.81 -7.71 -8.01
C VAL A 273 -8.79 -8.75 -8.53
N LYS A 274 -9.50 -8.44 -9.61
CA LYS A 274 -10.31 -9.41 -10.36
C LYS A 274 -9.60 -9.82 -11.63
N VAL A 275 -9.87 -11.03 -12.10
CA VAL A 275 -9.22 -11.63 -13.26
C VAL A 275 -10.24 -12.29 -14.17
N SER A 276 -9.90 -12.41 -15.44
CA SER A 276 -10.61 -13.24 -16.41
C SER A 276 -9.72 -14.45 -16.75
N PHE A 277 -10.30 -15.64 -16.67
CA PHE A 277 -9.60 -16.87 -16.99
C PHE A 277 -9.80 -17.22 -18.47
N PRO A 278 -8.77 -17.70 -19.17
CA PRO A 278 -8.86 -18.02 -20.59
C PRO A 278 -9.80 -19.20 -20.91
N TRP A 279 -10.09 -20.04 -19.92
CA TRP A 279 -11.06 -21.13 -20.05
C TRP A 279 -12.50 -20.73 -19.70
N ASP A 280 -12.70 -19.53 -19.13
CA ASP A 280 -14.03 -19.03 -18.80
C ASP A 280 -14.68 -18.47 -20.07
N ARG A 281 -15.62 -19.25 -20.61
CA ARG A 281 -16.34 -18.93 -21.85
C ARG A 281 -17.49 -17.95 -21.64
N GLU A 282 -17.90 -17.73 -20.39
CA GLU A 282 -19.01 -16.85 -20.03
C GLU A 282 -18.54 -15.48 -19.52
N SER A 283 -17.24 -15.34 -19.28
CA SER A 283 -16.62 -14.07 -18.92
C SER A 283 -16.89 -12.99 -19.96
N GLN A 284 -17.19 -11.79 -19.46
CA GLN A 284 -17.33 -10.56 -20.25
C GLN A 284 -16.11 -9.64 -20.07
N ASP A 285 -15.00 -10.19 -19.56
CA ASP A 285 -13.74 -9.48 -19.26
C ASP A 285 -13.94 -8.19 -18.45
N ASN A 286 -14.78 -8.24 -17.41
CA ASN A 286 -15.18 -7.08 -16.63
C ASN A 286 -15.16 -7.33 -15.11
N ALA A 287 -15.66 -6.38 -14.33
CA ALA A 287 -15.69 -6.46 -12.87
C ALA A 287 -16.53 -7.64 -12.30
N PHE A 288 -17.21 -8.45 -13.12
CA PHE A 288 -17.99 -9.61 -12.70
C PHE A 288 -17.37 -10.96 -13.09
N SER A 289 -16.25 -10.97 -13.83
CA SER A 289 -15.60 -12.20 -14.32
C SER A 289 -15.07 -13.11 -13.22
N SER A 290 -14.73 -12.58 -12.04
CA SER A 290 -14.25 -13.41 -10.92
C SER A 290 -14.60 -12.84 -9.54
N CYS A 291 -14.30 -13.64 -8.52
CA CYS A 291 -14.15 -13.15 -7.15
C CYS A 291 -12.89 -12.28 -7.00
N TRP A 292 -12.73 -11.69 -5.82
CA TRP A 292 -11.50 -10.97 -5.46
C TRP A 292 -10.35 -11.94 -5.19
N VAL A 293 -9.27 -11.81 -5.97
CA VAL A 293 -8.10 -12.69 -5.90
C VAL A 293 -6.94 -11.97 -5.21
N ARG A 294 -6.36 -12.60 -4.17
CA ARG A 294 -5.20 -12.05 -3.46
C ARG A 294 -3.95 -12.09 -4.32
N VAL A 295 -3.12 -11.05 -4.18
CA VAL A 295 -1.87 -10.87 -4.93
C VAL A 295 -0.68 -11.06 -3.99
N SER A 296 0.18 -12.03 -4.30
CA SER A 296 1.46 -12.19 -3.64
C SER A 296 2.33 -10.95 -3.87
N GLN A 297 2.97 -10.46 -2.81
CA GLN A 297 3.89 -9.32 -2.85
C GLN A 297 5.32 -9.80 -2.61
N GLY A 298 6.32 -9.02 -3.06
CA GLY A 298 7.73 -9.34 -2.81
C GLY A 298 8.10 -9.34 -1.33
N TRP A 299 7.43 -8.49 -0.53
CA TRP A 299 7.57 -8.42 0.92
C TRP A 299 6.27 -7.90 1.56
N ALA A 300 5.70 -8.60 2.54
CA ALA A 300 4.44 -8.21 3.17
C ALA A 300 4.45 -8.41 4.69
N GLY A 301 4.48 -7.32 5.45
CA GLY A 301 4.37 -7.27 6.91
C GLY A 301 3.13 -6.50 7.39
N GLY A 302 2.92 -6.44 8.71
CA GLY A 302 1.80 -5.71 9.31
C GLY A 302 1.95 -4.20 9.16
N SER A 303 1.41 -3.64 8.06
CA SER A 303 1.51 -2.23 7.66
C SER A 303 2.89 -1.78 7.14
N TRP A 304 3.71 -2.70 6.62
CA TRP A 304 5.01 -2.40 6.00
C TRP A 304 5.35 -3.46 4.94
N GLY A 305 6.22 -3.14 3.97
CA GLY A 305 6.61 -4.04 2.88
C GLY A 305 6.53 -3.41 1.50
N SER A 306 6.51 -4.23 0.45
CA SER A 306 6.34 -3.83 -0.95
C SER A 306 4.87 -3.95 -1.36
N MET A 307 4.39 -3.02 -2.20
CA MET A 307 3.07 -3.12 -2.79
C MET A 307 3.11 -2.68 -4.25
N ALA A 308 2.88 -3.62 -5.16
CA ALA A 308 2.58 -3.32 -6.55
C ALA A 308 1.21 -3.92 -6.85
N ILE A 309 0.26 -3.12 -7.34
CA ILE A 309 -1.07 -3.63 -7.69
C ILE A 309 -1.08 -3.95 -9.20
N PRO A 310 -1.46 -5.17 -9.61
CA PRO A 310 -1.65 -5.47 -11.03
C PRO A 310 -2.71 -4.53 -11.63
N ARG A 311 -2.42 -3.94 -12.80
CA ARG A 311 -3.34 -3.05 -13.52
C ARG A 311 -4.23 -3.85 -14.48
N ILE A 312 -5.38 -3.30 -14.83
CA ILE A 312 -6.31 -3.90 -15.79
C ILE A 312 -5.58 -4.13 -17.12
N GLY A 313 -5.82 -5.30 -17.71
CA GLY A 313 -5.14 -5.81 -18.88
C GLY A 313 -3.90 -6.64 -18.57
N GLN A 314 -3.27 -6.53 -17.40
CA GLN A 314 -2.01 -7.24 -17.10
C GLN A 314 -2.18 -8.74 -16.93
N ASP A 315 -1.22 -9.51 -17.45
CA ASP A 315 -1.20 -10.96 -17.30
C ASP A 315 -0.54 -11.38 -15.99
N VAL A 316 -1.23 -12.27 -15.27
CA VAL A 316 -0.86 -12.77 -13.95
C VAL A 316 -0.88 -14.28 -13.89
N ILE A 317 -0.04 -14.84 -13.00
CA ILE A 317 0.05 -16.27 -12.74
C ILE A 317 -0.85 -16.62 -11.54
N ILE A 318 -1.86 -17.44 -11.77
CA ILE A 318 -2.81 -17.93 -10.76
C ILE A 318 -2.38 -19.30 -10.26
N HIS A 319 -2.08 -19.39 -8.97
CA HIS A 319 -2.04 -20.65 -8.24
C HIS A 319 -3.36 -20.89 -7.52
N TYR A 320 -3.64 -22.16 -7.24
CA TYR A 320 -4.82 -22.61 -6.53
C TYR A 320 -4.40 -23.17 -5.16
N VAL A 321 -4.88 -22.59 -4.06
CA VAL A 321 -4.49 -23.02 -2.71
C VAL A 321 -4.97 -24.47 -2.50
N ASN A 322 -4.06 -25.38 -2.13
CA ASN A 322 -4.29 -26.84 -2.07
C ASN A 322 -4.71 -27.51 -3.41
N GLY A 323 -4.53 -26.81 -4.54
CA GLY A 323 -5.04 -27.23 -5.85
C GLY A 323 -6.54 -27.03 -6.01
N ASP A 324 -7.18 -26.23 -5.16
CA ASP A 324 -8.63 -26.00 -5.18
C ASP A 324 -9.04 -24.91 -6.20
N PRO A 325 -9.82 -25.25 -7.25
CA PRO A 325 -10.31 -24.28 -8.23
C PRO A 325 -11.02 -23.05 -7.63
N ASP A 326 -11.64 -23.19 -6.45
CA ASP A 326 -12.38 -22.10 -5.78
C ASP A 326 -11.47 -21.17 -4.96
N GLN A 327 -10.18 -21.45 -4.87
CA GLN A 327 -9.22 -20.69 -4.07
C GLN A 327 -8.05 -20.15 -4.91
N PRO A 328 -8.32 -19.29 -5.92
CA PRO A 328 -7.28 -18.68 -6.73
C PRO A 328 -6.44 -17.68 -5.91
N MET A 329 -5.16 -17.59 -6.25
CA MET A 329 -4.20 -16.64 -5.71
C MET A 329 -3.18 -16.26 -6.77
N ILE A 330 -2.97 -14.96 -6.97
CA ILE A 330 -1.93 -14.46 -7.88
C ILE A 330 -0.57 -14.62 -7.20
N THR A 331 0.37 -15.25 -7.87
CA THR A 331 1.72 -15.54 -7.34
C THR A 331 2.84 -14.90 -8.15
N GLY A 332 2.55 -14.46 -9.37
CA GLY A 332 3.53 -13.84 -10.24
C GLY A 332 2.87 -13.06 -11.37
N ARG A 333 3.71 -12.45 -12.20
CA ARG A 333 3.34 -11.64 -13.36
C ARG A 333 4.28 -11.98 -14.51
N THR A 334 3.79 -11.80 -15.72
CA THR A 334 4.59 -12.02 -16.92
C THR A 334 4.32 -10.93 -17.93
N TYR A 335 5.37 -10.53 -18.65
CA TYR A 335 5.19 -9.79 -19.90
C TYR A 335 4.59 -10.71 -20.97
N CYS A 336 3.78 -10.16 -21.86
CA CYS A 336 3.14 -10.87 -22.96
C CYS A 336 3.18 -10.02 -24.24
N GLY A 337 2.67 -10.54 -25.36
CA GLY A 337 2.89 -9.91 -26.68
C GLY A 337 2.39 -8.46 -26.81
N ASN A 338 1.37 -8.08 -26.02
CA ASN A 338 0.84 -6.72 -25.96
C ASN A 338 1.34 -5.92 -24.73
N GLN A 339 2.15 -6.53 -23.86
CA GLN A 339 2.76 -5.93 -22.68
C GLN A 339 4.23 -6.28 -22.68
N LEU A 340 4.99 -5.47 -23.40
CA LEU A 340 6.39 -5.70 -23.57
C LEU A 340 7.17 -5.34 -22.29
N PRO A 341 8.36 -5.93 -22.10
CA PRO A 341 9.30 -5.46 -21.08
C PRO A 341 9.59 -3.96 -21.22
N PRO A 342 10.02 -3.26 -20.15
CA PRO A 342 10.19 -1.80 -20.16
C PRO A 342 11.27 -1.29 -21.11
N TYR A 343 12.17 -2.18 -21.54
CA TYR A 343 13.24 -1.93 -22.50
C TYR A 343 13.30 -3.06 -23.53
N ASP A 344 13.72 -2.71 -24.74
CA ASP A 344 13.87 -3.69 -25.82
C ASP A 344 14.87 -4.79 -25.46
N LEU A 345 14.38 -6.04 -25.45
CA LEU A 345 15.20 -7.24 -25.27
C LEU A 345 15.35 -7.98 -26.61
N PRO A 346 16.52 -8.60 -26.88
CA PRO A 346 17.67 -8.81 -25.98
C PRO A 346 18.70 -7.67 -25.96
N ARG A 347 18.45 -6.54 -26.64
CA ARG A 347 19.41 -5.42 -26.74
C ARG A 347 19.88 -4.90 -25.38
N HIS A 348 18.95 -4.71 -24.44
CA HIS A 348 19.22 -4.17 -23.11
C HIS A 348 19.21 -5.25 -22.01
N LYS A 349 19.78 -6.43 -22.30
CA LYS A 349 19.80 -7.59 -21.39
C LYS A 349 20.56 -7.38 -20.07
N THR A 350 21.40 -6.36 -19.99
CA THR A 350 22.20 -5.97 -18.82
C THR A 350 21.50 -4.94 -17.93
N ARG A 351 20.26 -4.54 -18.28
CA ARG A 351 19.49 -3.58 -17.48
C ARG A 351 18.56 -4.28 -16.51
N MET A 352 18.58 -3.81 -15.27
CA MET A 352 17.55 -4.07 -14.27
C MET A 352 16.77 -2.76 -14.02
N THR A 353 15.44 -2.82 -13.95
CA THR A 353 14.63 -1.62 -13.71
C THR A 353 13.40 -1.91 -12.84
N ILE A 354 13.05 -0.92 -12.03
CA ILE A 354 11.74 -0.76 -11.41
C ILE A 354 11.15 0.51 -12.01
N LYS A 355 10.23 0.35 -12.96
CA LYS A 355 9.61 1.45 -13.72
C LYS A 355 8.10 1.47 -13.48
N SER A 356 7.59 2.62 -13.05
CA SER A 356 6.15 2.86 -12.89
C SER A 356 5.55 3.51 -14.14
N GLN A 357 4.25 3.76 -14.12
CA GLN A 357 3.56 4.59 -15.11
C GLN A 357 2.59 5.51 -14.37
N THR A 358 2.55 6.78 -14.75
CA THR A 358 1.56 7.74 -14.22
C THR A 358 0.15 7.17 -14.42
N HIS A 359 -0.67 7.17 -13.37
CA HIS A 359 -2.05 6.71 -13.48
C HIS A 359 -2.89 7.74 -14.25
N LYS A 360 -3.67 7.30 -15.25
CA LYS A 360 -4.51 8.18 -16.09
C LYS A 360 -3.74 9.37 -16.70
N GLY A 361 -2.47 9.16 -17.07
CA GLY A 361 -1.64 10.19 -17.71
C GLY A 361 -0.31 9.65 -18.22
N ASP A 362 0.48 10.53 -18.83
CA ASP A 362 1.80 10.19 -19.35
C ASP A 362 2.90 10.36 -18.28
N GLY A 363 4.02 9.67 -18.45
CA GLY A 363 5.20 9.77 -17.58
C GLY A 363 5.42 8.56 -16.66
N PHE A 364 6.53 8.59 -15.92
CA PHE A 364 6.97 7.47 -15.09
C PHE A 364 7.93 7.89 -13.98
N ASN A 365 7.97 7.11 -12.91
CA ASN A 365 9.09 7.09 -11.97
C ASN A 365 9.93 5.84 -12.26
N GLU A 366 11.25 5.93 -12.12
CA GLU A 366 12.14 4.83 -12.43
C GLU A 366 13.36 4.78 -11.52
N LEU A 367 13.71 3.56 -11.10
CA LEU A 367 15.03 3.21 -10.60
C LEU A 367 15.61 2.14 -11.54
N ARG A 368 16.70 2.47 -12.23
CA ARG A 368 17.35 1.60 -13.21
C ARG A 368 18.82 1.42 -12.91
N PHE A 369 19.31 0.21 -13.15
CA PHE A 369 20.70 -0.20 -13.08
C PHE A 369 21.13 -0.71 -14.46
N GLU A 370 22.26 -0.22 -14.97
CA GLU A 370 22.98 -0.74 -16.13
C GLU A 370 24.24 -1.44 -15.64
N ASP A 371 24.42 -2.71 -16.02
CA ASP A 371 25.55 -3.55 -15.60
C ASP A 371 26.53 -3.87 -16.75
N GLU A 372 26.41 -3.19 -17.90
CA GLU A 372 27.36 -3.33 -19.01
C GLU A 372 28.72 -2.72 -18.62
N LEU A 373 29.80 -3.49 -18.82
CA LEU A 373 31.15 -3.12 -18.38
C LEU A 373 31.62 -1.80 -19.00
N GLY A 374 32.03 -0.86 -18.14
CA GLY A 374 32.49 0.48 -18.53
C GLY A 374 31.36 1.44 -18.91
N GLN A 375 30.11 1.03 -18.73
CA GLN A 375 28.90 1.83 -18.94
C GLN A 375 27.92 1.69 -17.76
N GLU A 376 28.42 1.26 -16.60
CA GLU A 376 27.60 1.04 -15.41
C GLU A 376 26.93 2.34 -14.96
N GLU A 377 25.64 2.27 -14.66
CA GLU A 377 24.85 3.44 -14.32
C GLU A 377 23.75 3.09 -13.32
N VAL A 378 23.55 3.98 -12.34
CA VAL A 378 22.31 4.04 -11.56
C VAL A 378 21.54 5.28 -12.00
N PHE A 379 20.34 5.06 -12.56
CA PHE A 379 19.45 6.12 -13.00
C PHE A 379 18.22 6.21 -12.09
N ILE A 380 18.02 7.40 -11.52
CA ILE A 380 16.87 7.72 -10.67
C ILE A 380 16.08 8.84 -11.35
N HIS A 381 14.80 8.57 -11.65
CA HIS A 381 13.90 9.54 -12.25
C HIS A 381 12.63 9.67 -11.43
N ALA A 382 12.33 10.89 -11.00
CA ALA A 382 11.07 11.27 -10.39
C ALA A 382 10.25 12.11 -11.37
N GLN A 383 9.01 11.72 -11.65
CA GLN A 383 8.13 12.43 -12.58
C GLN A 383 7.71 13.82 -12.06
N ARG A 384 7.77 14.02 -10.73
CA ARG A 384 7.33 15.25 -10.08
C ARG A 384 8.24 15.64 -8.92
N ASP A 385 7.97 15.14 -7.71
CA ASP A 385 8.71 15.51 -6.51
C ASP A 385 9.63 14.35 -6.09
N GLN A 386 10.89 14.65 -5.74
CA GLN A 386 11.81 13.70 -5.12
C GLN A 386 12.13 14.17 -3.69
N ASN A 387 11.73 13.39 -2.70
CA ASN A 387 12.02 13.66 -1.29
C ASN A 387 13.02 12.64 -0.76
N ASN A 388 14.17 13.10 -0.28
CA ASN A 388 15.15 12.28 0.43
C ASN A 388 15.19 12.73 1.91
N VAL A 389 14.89 11.82 2.84
CA VAL A 389 14.83 12.12 4.28
C VAL A 389 15.72 11.15 5.03
N VAL A 390 16.87 11.66 5.48
CA VAL A 390 17.85 10.90 6.28
C VAL A 390 17.73 11.31 7.75
N LYS A 391 17.60 10.33 8.65
CA LYS A 391 17.38 10.58 10.08
C LYS A 391 18.65 10.75 10.92
N HIS A 392 19.81 10.38 10.37
CA HIS A 392 21.08 10.46 11.05
C HIS A 392 22.12 11.12 10.15
N ASP A 393 22.96 10.33 9.47
CA ASP A 393 24.02 10.85 8.60
C ASP A 393 23.78 10.48 7.14
N GLU A 394 24.01 11.45 6.24
CA GLU A 394 24.11 11.24 4.80
C GLU A 394 25.58 11.41 4.39
N THR A 395 26.06 10.53 3.52
CA THR A 395 27.42 10.62 2.95
C THR A 395 27.34 10.47 1.45
N THR A 396 27.92 11.44 0.73
CA THR A 396 28.01 11.44 -0.73
C THR A 396 29.47 11.49 -1.13
N GLN A 397 29.94 10.48 -1.85
CA GLN A 397 31.30 10.42 -2.39
C GLN A 397 31.24 10.23 -3.91
N VAL A 398 31.87 11.15 -4.64
CA VAL A 398 31.98 11.09 -6.10
C VAL A 398 33.44 10.91 -6.45
N GLY A 399 33.77 9.81 -7.16
CA GLY A 399 35.15 9.47 -7.51
C GLY A 399 35.74 10.28 -8.66
N ASN A 400 34.90 10.99 -9.41
CA ASN A 400 35.29 11.90 -10.49
C ASN A 400 34.47 13.20 -10.39
N ASP A 401 33.63 13.52 -11.37
CA ASP A 401 32.93 14.80 -11.44
C ASP A 401 31.47 14.73 -10.95
N ARG A 402 31.01 15.79 -10.27
CA ARG A 402 29.59 16.04 -9.95
C ARG A 402 29.10 17.27 -10.72
N LYS A 403 27.97 17.14 -11.42
CA LYS A 403 27.25 18.26 -12.03
C LYS A 403 25.87 18.36 -11.41
N GLU A 404 25.49 19.56 -10.99
CA GLU A 404 24.18 19.89 -10.46
C GLU A 404 23.59 21.05 -11.26
N GLN A 405 22.29 20.97 -11.55
CA GLN A 405 21.55 22.01 -12.24
C GLN A 405 20.18 22.14 -11.59
N VAL A 406 19.88 23.35 -11.12
CA VAL A 406 18.58 23.72 -10.56
C VAL A 406 18.05 24.86 -11.42
N ASP A 407 16.92 24.63 -12.09
CA ASP A 407 16.38 25.59 -13.06
C ASP A 407 15.65 26.77 -12.42
N ASN A 408 15.23 26.63 -11.15
CA ASN A 408 14.55 27.68 -10.40
C ASN A 408 15.33 28.04 -9.12
N ASP A 409 14.85 27.63 -7.95
CA ASP A 409 15.39 28.07 -6.66
C ASP A 409 16.03 26.91 -5.89
N GLU A 410 17.16 27.21 -5.24
CA GLU A 410 17.81 26.32 -4.26
C GLU A 410 17.85 27.00 -2.88
N SER A 411 17.55 26.24 -1.84
CA SER A 411 17.64 26.70 -0.45
C SER A 411 18.40 25.67 0.40
N ILE A 412 19.48 26.13 1.03
CA ILE A 412 20.33 25.30 1.89
C ILE A 412 20.30 25.88 3.31
N LEU A 413 19.80 25.10 4.26
CA LEU A 413 19.83 25.42 5.68
C LEU A 413 20.74 24.44 6.42
N ILE A 414 21.78 24.97 7.07
CA ILE A 414 22.72 24.19 7.87
C ILE A 414 22.58 24.66 9.31
N GLY A 415 22.16 23.77 10.20
CA GLY A 415 21.82 24.12 11.58
C GLY A 415 23.03 24.46 12.48
N HIS A 416 24.21 23.97 12.12
CA HIS A 416 25.46 24.20 12.85
C HIS A 416 26.56 24.65 11.88
N ASP A 417 27.55 23.79 11.62
CA ASP A 417 28.76 24.16 10.90
C ASP A 417 28.70 23.72 9.43
N ARG A 418 29.09 24.61 8.51
CA ARG A 418 29.44 24.27 7.11
C ARG A 418 30.95 24.41 6.94
N MET A 419 31.59 23.35 6.46
CA MET A 419 32.99 23.39 6.03
C MET A 419 33.06 23.00 4.56
N GLU A 420 33.74 23.84 3.77
CA GLU A 420 33.98 23.62 2.35
C GLU A 420 35.47 23.78 2.06
N THR A 421 36.01 22.88 1.25
CA THR A 421 37.42 22.90 0.85
C THR A 421 37.50 22.61 -0.65
N VAL A 422 37.91 23.60 -1.42
CA VAL A 422 38.14 23.50 -2.86
C VAL A 422 39.64 23.39 -3.10
N GLY A 423 40.08 22.31 -3.77
CA GLY A 423 41.50 22.01 -3.93
C GLY A 423 42.25 22.89 -4.93
N ASN A 424 41.55 23.39 -5.94
CA ASN A 424 42.09 24.25 -7.00
C ASN A 424 41.31 25.56 -7.06
N ASP A 425 40.43 25.72 -8.05
CA ASP A 425 39.73 26.97 -8.35
C ASP A 425 38.25 26.90 -7.96
N GLU A 426 37.76 27.97 -7.35
CA GLU A 426 36.33 28.24 -7.16
C GLU A 426 35.94 29.47 -7.97
N ARG A 427 34.86 29.38 -8.74
CA ARG A 427 34.30 30.52 -9.49
C ARG A 427 32.83 30.64 -9.19
N ILE A 428 32.44 31.81 -8.67
CA ILE A 428 31.06 32.15 -8.35
C ILE A 428 30.64 33.33 -9.23
N THR A 429 29.48 33.23 -9.87
CA THR A 429 28.85 34.31 -10.62
C THR A 429 27.46 34.56 -10.04
N ILE A 430 27.20 35.79 -9.62
CA ILE A 430 25.90 36.20 -9.06
C ILE A 430 25.34 37.27 -9.99
N GLY A 431 24.16 37.02 -10.55
CA GLY A 431 23.57 37.88 -11.59
C GLY A 431 22.86 39.14 -11.07
N GLN A 432 22.46 39.14 -9.80
CA GLN A 432 21.77 40.25 -9.14
C GLN A 432 22.52 40.58 -7.84
N ASP A 433 21.91 40.33 -6.68
CA ASP A 433 22.44 40.75 -5.40
C ASP A 433 23.14 39.61 -4.65
N ALA A 434 24.21 39.97 -3.92
CA ALA A 434 24.88 39.11 -2.95
C ALA A 434 24.89 39.81 -1.59
N ALA A 435 24.38 39.15 -0.56
CA ALA A 435 24.37 39.65 0.81
C ALA A 435 25.11 38.69 1.74
N LEU A 436 25.98 39.24 2.59
CA LEU A 436 26.79 38.49 3.55
C LEU A 436 26.71 39.19 4.91
N ASP A 437 26.04 38.54 5.87
CA ASP A 437 25.99 38.98 7.26
C ASP A 437 26.80 38.03 8.14
N ILE A 438 27.70 38.60 8.95
CA ILE A 438 28.64 37.84 9.77
C ILE A 438 28.57 38.38 11.20
N GLY A 439 27.93 37.63 12.09
CA GLY A 439 27.70 38.06 13.47
C GLY A 439 28.95 38.11 14.36
N ARG A 440 30.08 37.52 13.92
CA ARG A 440 31.35 37.55 14.67
C ARG A 440 32.51 38.02 13.80
N ASN A 441 33.30 37.09 13.26
CA ASN A 441 34.55 37.41 12.59
C ASN A 441 34.52 36.98 11.13
N HIS A 442 34.92 37.89 10.23
CA HIS A 442 35.27 37.56 8.85
C HIS A 442 36.79 37.67 8.70
N THR A 443 37.46 36.55 8.39
CA THR A 443 38.92 36.55 8.12
C THR A 443 39.17 36.16 6.68
N ILE A 444 39.77 37.08 5.91
CA ILE A 444 40.17 36.85 4.53
C ILE A 444 41.70 36.87 4.47
N ARG A 445 42.32 35.79 3.98
CA ARG A 445 43.76 35.72 3.71
C ARG A 445 43.99 35.49 2.23
N ILE A 446 44.73 36.40 1.61
CA ILE A 446 45.02 36.36 0.18
C ILE A 446 46.54 36.36 0.04
N ALA A 447 47.08 35.31 -0.58
CA ALA A 447 48.52 35.12 -0.67
C ALA A 447 49.19 35.97 -1.77
N LYS A 448 48.45 36.26 -2.84
CA LYS A 448 48.91 37.09 -3.96
C LYS A 448 48.09 38.38 -4.01
N ASP A 449 47.11 38.45 -4.93
CA ASP A 449 46.44 39.70 -5.28
C ASP A 449 44.97 39.69 -4.88
N ARG A 450 44.50 40.80 -4.32
CA ARG A 450 43.07 41.15 -4.19
C ARG A 450 42.79 42.30 -5.14
N VAL A 451 41.92 42.08 -6.13
CA VAL A 451 41.48 43.12 -7.05
C VAL A 451 39.97 43.33 -6.85
N GLU A 452 39.57 44.57 -6.57
CA GLU A 452 38.17 44.95 -6.39
C GLU A 452 37.82 46.08 -7.34
N ASN A 453 36.81 45.86 -8.19
CA ASN A 453 36.27 46.88 -9.07
C ASN A 453 34.85 47.19 -8.62
N ILE A 454 34.60 48.44 -8.22
CA ILE A 454 33.31 48.88 -7.69
C ILE A 454 32.76 49.93 -8.65
N GLY A 455 31.70 49.57 -9.38
CA GLY A 455 31.19 50.40 -10.48
C GLY A 455 30.42 51.65 -10.04
N ASN A 456 29.91 51.68 -8.80
CA ASN A 456 29.12 52.80 -8.29
C ASN A 456 29.67 53.32 -6.96
N HIS A 457 29.43 52.62 -5.85
CA HIS A 457 29.72 53.14 -4.52
C HIS A 457 30.30 52.08 -3.59
N ARG A 458 31.38 52.43 -2.89
CA ARG A 458 31.95 51.70 -1.76
C ARG A 458 31.73 52.50 -0.49
N HIS A 459 31.17 51.87 0.54
CA HIS A 459 30.99 52.49 1.86
C HIS A 459 31.58 51.60 2.96
N ASP A 460 32.54 52.15 3.71
CA ASP A 460 33.15 51.47 4.85
C ASP A 460 32.87 52.28 6.12
N GLN A 461 32.10 51.72 7.05
CA GLN A 461 31.87 52.29 8.38
C GLN A 461 32.57 51.43 9.44
N ILE A 462 33.59 51.99 10.10
CA ILE A 462 34.44 51.26 11.04
C ILE A 462 34.35 51.95 12.40
N ALA A 463 33.71 51.28 13.37
CA ALA A 463 33.41 51.88 14.68
C ALA A 463 34.63 52.04 15.60
N ALA A 464 35.58 51.10 15.53
CA ALA A 464 36.76 51.09 16.39
C ALA A 464 38.03 51.52 15.63
N ASN A 465 38.77 50.56 15.08
CA ASN A 465 40.06 50.82 14.47
C ASN A 465 40.13 50.33 13.02
N HIS A 466 40.63 51.19 12.14
CA HIS A 466 41.09 50.80 10.80
C HIS A 466 42.61 50.87 10.76
N HIS A 467 43.28 49.73 10.54
CA HIS A 467 44.73 49.66 10.42
C HIS A 467 45.13 49.22 9.02
N SER A 468 45.88 50.07 8.32
CA SER A 468 46.45 49.77 7.01
C SER A 468 47.98 49.86 7.06
N ARG A 469 48.67 48.77 6.74
CA ARG A 469 50.13 48.70 6.64
C ARG A 469 50.51 48.29 5.23
N ILE A 470 51.20 49.17 4.53
CA ILE A 470 51.54 49.00 3.11
C ILE A 470 53.06 48.91 3.00
N GLY A 471 53.56 47.79 2.48
CA GLY A 471 55.00 47.56 2.34
C GLY A 471 55.62 48.26 1.13
N GLY A 472 54.84 48.41 0.05
CA GLY A 472 55.21 49.12 -1.17
C GLY A 472 54.62 50.53 -1.22
N ASN A 473 53.94 50.84 -2.33
CA ASN A 473 53.36 52.15 -2.58
C ASN A 473 51.90 52.21 -2.13
N PHE A 474 51.51 53.37 -1.57
CA PHE A 474 50.10 53.75 -1.43
C PHE A 474 49.84 54.91 -2.39
N GLU A 475 48.97 54.69 -3.37
CA GLU A 475 48.52 55.71 -4.30
C GLU A 475 47.01 55.89 -4.12
N GLN A 476 46.59 57.12 -3.86
CA GLN A 476 45.18 57.49 -3.77
C GLN A 476 44.95 58.66 -4.73
N ARG A 477 44.12 58.43 -5.74
CA ARG A 477 43.69 59.45 -6.69
C ARG A 477 42.20 59.70 -6.47
N VAL A 478 41.83 60.95 -6.23
CA VAL A 478 40.45 61.39 -6.04
C VAL A 478 40.18 62.50 -7.05
N GLU A 479 39.20 62.30 -7.92
CA GLU A 479 38.86 63.29 -8.96
C GLU A 479 37.93 64.39 -8.44
N GLY A 480 37.05 64.02 -7.49
CA GLY A 480 36.17 64.95 -6.80
C GLY A 480 36.81 65.52 -5.54
N HIS A 481 36.13 65.33 -4.40
CA HIS A 481 36.55 65.88 -3.12
C HIS A 481 37.24 64.82 -2.25
N ALA A 482 38.41 65.18 -1.70
CA ALA A 482 39.10 64.40 -0.69
C ALA A 482 39.17 65.21 0.61
N GLU A 483 38.57 64.69 1.69
CA GLU A 483 38.61 65.27 3.03
C GLU A 483 39.29 64.32 4.01
N LEU A 484 40.10 64.87 4.92
CA LEU A 484 40.65 64.14 6.06
C LEU A 484 40.46 64.98 7.32
N GLU A 485 39.51 64.57 8.14
CA GLU A 485 39.27 65.14 9.47
C GLU A 485 39.75 64.19 10.56
N ALA A 486 40.46 64.69 11.57
CA ALA A 486 40.79 63.94 12.76
C ALA A 486 40.62 64.82 14.00
N ARG A 487 39.87 64.33 15.00
CA ARG A 487 39.64 65.05 16.26
C ARG A 487 40.84 65.09 17.20
N GLY A 488 41.72 64.10 17.09
CA GLY A 488 42.94 63.98 17.89
C GLY A 488 44.11 64.67 17.20
N ASP A 489 44.90 63.90 16.45
CA ASP A 489 46.07 64.41 15.74
C ASP A 489 46.27 63.76 14.37
N ILE A 490 46.76 64.56 13.42
CA ILE A 490 47.25 64.08 12.12
C ILE A 490 48.77 64.22 12.10
N ARG A 491 49.50 63.10 12.00
CA ARG A 491 50.97 63.10 11.88
C ARG A 491 51.40 62.65 10.49
N ARG A 492 52.06 63.54 9.76
CA ARG A 492 52.74 63.21 8.49
C ARG A 492 54.25 63.22 8.72
N ARG A 493 54.90 62.07 8.61
CA ARG A 493 56.37 61.92 8.71
C ARG A 493 56.88 61.42 7.36
N THR A 494 57.67 62.23 6.68
CA THR A 494 58.20 61.93 5.35
C THR A 494 59.53 62.64 5.15
N ARG A 495 60.36 62.15 4.21
CA ARG A 495 61.57 62.86 3.76
C ARG A 495 61.25 64.12 2.98
N ARG A 496 60.17 64.10 2.18
CA ARG A 496 59.68 65.22 1.38
C ARG A 496 58.16 65.26 1.50
N TYR A 497 57.62 66.41 1.91
CA TYR A 497 56.20 66.68 1.89
C TYR A 497 55.96 67.81 0.89
N GLU A 498 55.25 67.50 -0.19
CA GLU A 498 55.00 68.43 -1.28
C GLU A 498 53.50 68.67 -1.39
N LEU A 499 53.11 69.93 -1.21
CA LEU A 499 51.75 70.40 -1.39
C LEU A 499 51.74 71.29 -2.61
N ARG A 500 50.90 70.96 -3.60
CA ARG A 500 50.67 71.77 -4.79
C ARG A 500 49.17 71.98 -4.91
N ALA A 501 48.76 73.23 -5.01
CA ALA A 501 47.38 73.62 -5.28
C ALA A 501 47.39 74.61 -6.45
N SER A 502 46.33 74.61 -7.27
CA SER A 502 46.18 75.56 -8.38
C SER A 502 45.79 76.96 -7.89
N GLU A 503 44.96 77.03 -6.85
CA GLU A 503 44.43 78.30 -6.32
C GLU A 503 45.20 78.76 -5.09
N ALA A 504 45.16 77.97 -4.01
CA ALA A 504 45.83 78.32 -2.77
C ALA A 504 46.17 77.11 -1.90
N VAL A 505 47.28 77.22 -1.17
CA VAL A 505 47.58 76.38 -0.01
C VAL A 505 47.35 77.21 1.26
N VAL A 506 46.44 76.78 2.12
CA VAL A 506 46.09 77.46 3.38
C VAL A 506 46.43 76.57 4.57
N ILE A 507 47.23 77.08 5.49
CA ILE A 507 47.52 76.48 6.79
C ILE A 507 46.97 77.42 7.84
N GLN A 508 45.92 77.04 8.55
CA GLN A 508 45.24 77.89 9.51
C GLN A 508 45.22 77.24 10.90
N GLY A 509 45.39 78.06 11.94
CA GLY A 509 45.22 77.66 13.32
C GLY A 509 44.69 78.81 14.18
N PRO A 510 44.48 78.60 15.49
CA PRO A 510 43.88 79.61 16.38
C PRO A 510 44.66 80.93 16.45
N GLY A 511 45.96 80.90 16.16
CA GLY A 511 46.85 82.06 16.24
C GLY A 511 47.09 82.80 14.91
N GLY A 512 46.49 82.37 13.81
CA GLY A 512 46.69 82.98 12.48
C GLY A 512 46.65 81.99 11.33
N SER A 513 46.93 82.47 10.11
CA SER A 513 47.00 81.67 8.90
C SER A 513 48.24 81.97 8.04
N ILE A 514 48.67 80.94 7.30
CA ILE A 514 49.64 81.04 6.22
C ILE A 514 48.90 80.67 4.95
N ARG A 515 48.81 81.60 4.00
CA ARG A 515 48.21 81.38 2.69
C ARG A 515 49.26 81.60 1.61
N ILE A 516 49.37 80.64 0.70
CA ILE A 516 50.20 80.72 -0.50
C ILE A 516 49.26 80.67 -1.69
N ASP A 517 49.20 81.72 -2.49
CA ASP A 517 48.37 81.81 -3.70
C ASP A 517 49.13 82.55 -4.83
N GLU A 518 48.43 82.88 -5.92
CA GLU A 518 49.02 83.57 -7.08
C GLU A 518 49.63 84.94 -6.75
N THR A 519 49.22 85.56 -5.64
CA THR A 519 49.69 86.90 -5.23
C THR A 519 50.94 86.84 -4.34
N GLY A 520 51.25 85.69 -3.75
CA GLY A 520 52.44 85.46 -2.95
C GLY A 520 52.16 84.68 -1.65
N ILE A 521 53.01 84.92 -0.63
CA ILE A 521 52.88 84.32 0.71
C ILE A 521 52.30 85.36 1.66
N THR A 522 51.08 85.12 2.14
CA THR A 522 50.42 85.94 3.16
C THR A 522 50.56 85.27 4.53
N LEU A 523 51.12 86.00 5.49
CA LEU A 523 51.19 85.61 6.90
C LEU A 523 50.23 86.51 7.67
N ASP A 524 49.08 85.98 8.08
CA ASP A 524 48.05 86.74 8.80
C ASP A 524 48.01 86.28 10.27
N SER A 525 48.53 87.11 11.17
CA SER A 525 48.57 86.83 12.61
C SER A 525 48.68 88.12 13.41
N PRO A 526 48.09 88.19 14.63
CA PRO A 526 48.29 89.31 15.56
C PRO A 526 49.77 89.51 15.94
N THR A 527 50.61 88.48 15.82
CA THR A 527 52.04 88.56 16.12
C THR A 527 52.84 87.56 15.29
N ILE A 528 53.70 88.07 14.41
CA ILE A 528 54.67 87.25 13.66
C ILE A 528 56.03 87.37 14.35
N ARG A 529 56.55 86.27 14.89
CA ARG A 529 57.84 86.23 15.61
C ARG A 529 58.87 85.43 14.82
N ILE A 530 59.87 86.10 14.26
CA ILE A 530 61.00 85.48 13.57
C ILE A 530 62.20 85.53 14.52
N THR A 531 62.67 84.37 14.98
CA THR A 531 63.68 84.25 16.05
C THR A 531 65.11 84.01 15.56
N GLY A 532 65.30 83.87 14.24
CA GLY A 532 66.61 83.69 13.60
C GLY A 532 67.13 84.94 12.88
N GLN A 533 68.41 84.92 12.49
CA GLN A 533 69.03 86.00 11.71
C GLN A 533 68.40 86.04 10.30
N MET A 534 67.65 87.10 10.00
CA MET A 534 67.02 87.27 8.69
C MET A 534 68.08 87.76 7.69
N LEU A 535 68.57 86.87 6.82
CA LEU A 535 69.45 87.23 5.71
C LEU A 535 68.60 87.57 4.48
N LYS A 536 68.58 88.85 4.10
CA LYS A 536 67.84 89.38 2.96
C LYS A 536 68.80 89.67 1.80
N SER A 537 68.64 88.99 0.68
CA SER A 537 69.36 89.29 -0.56
C SER A 537 68.41 90.00 -1.52
N ALA A 538 68.66 91.29 -1.79
CA ALA A 538 67.91 92.07 -2.76
C ALA A 538 68.49 91.83 -4.17
N ASN A 539 67.88 90.94 -4.94
CA ASN A 539 68.04 90.90 -6.40
C ASN A 539 66.65 90.82 -7.03
N GLY A 540 66.00 91.98 -7.15
CA GLY A 540 64.67 92.13 -7.78
C GLY A 540 64.13 93.54 -7.55
N THR A 541 64.10 94.36 -8.60
CA THR A 541 63.91 95.83 -8.57
C THR A 541 62.46 96.34 -8.51
N THR A 542 61.49 95.57 -7.99
CA THR A 542 60.10 96.05 -7.91
C THR A 542 59.42 95.61 -6.62
N SER A 543 59.32 96.56 -5.68
CA SER A 543 58.53 96.62 -4.43
C SER A 543 59.39 96.73 -3.15
N PRO A 544 59.52 97.94 -2.54
CA PRO A 544 60.14 98.08 -1.22
C PRO A 544 59.21 97.49 -0.15
N PHE A 545 59.71 96.51 0.60
CA PHE A 545 59.03 95.96 1.77
C PHE A 545 59.05 97.00 2.90
N SER A 546 57.92 97.65 3.20
CA SER A 546 57.76 98.51 4.38
C SER A 546 56.95 97.78 5.46
N ILE A 547 57.54 97.61 6.64
CA ILE A 547 56.78 97.33 7.87
C ILE A 547 56.46 98.70 8.46
N SER A 548 55.22 99.16 8.30
CA SER A 548 54.72 100.34 9.03
C SER A 548 54.08 99.88 10.34
N SER A 549 54.86 99.88 11.42
CA SER A 549 54.30 99.82 12.77
C SER A 549 54.16 101.25 13.31
N ALA A 550 52.92 101.72 13.48
CA ALA A 550 52.61 102.96 14.19
C ALA A 550 52.18 102.63 15.63
N PRO A 551 52.81 103.20 16.67
CA PRO A 551 52.32 103.10 18.03
C PRO A 551 51.09 104.01 18.20
N ASN A 552 49.94 103.45 18.56
CA ASN A 552 48.81 104.27 18.99
C ASN A 552 49.01 104.72 20.44
N THR A 553 49.49 105.96 20.60
CA THR A 553 49.37 106.76 21.83
C THR A 553 47.90 107.05 22.12
N GLY A 554 47.49 106.76 23.36
CA GLY A 554 46.10 106.68 23.78
C GLY A 554 45.28 107.98 23.75
N LYS A 555 43.96 107.77 23.77
CA LYS A 555 42.91 108.74 24.13
C LYS A 555 42.08 108.17 25.30
N PRO A 556 41.38 109.04 26.06
CA PRO A 556 41.22 108.95 27.51
C PRO A 556 40.19 107.90 27.98
N LEU A 557 40.40 107.48 29.24
CA LEU A 557 39.49 106.72 30.11
C LEU A 557 38.00 106.76 29.70
N GLU A 558 37.55 105.68 29.07
CA GLU A 558 36.14 105.30 29.04
C GLU A 558 35.87 104.51 30.32
N ARG A 559 34.97 105.01 31.17
CA ARG A 559 34.58 104.36 32.43
C ARG A 559 33.92 103.02 32.12
N LEU A 560 34.61 101.92 32.42
CA LEU A 560 34.03 100.58 32.44
C LEU A 560 32.86 100.53 33.43
N CYS A 561 31.71 100.06 32.95
CA CYS A 561 30.57 99.69 33.78
C CYS A 561 30.97 98.54 34.72
N GLY A 562 31.17 98.84 36.01
CA GLY A 562 31.43 97.85 37.05
C GLY A 562 30.15 97.46 37.77
N ARG A 563 29.43 96.45 37.28
CA ARG A 563 28.31 95.84 38.02
C ARG A 563 28.87 95.22 39.31
N ARG A 564 28.43 95.71 40.46
CA ARG A 564 28.77 95.12 41.76
C ARG A 564 27.94 93.84 41.97
N PRO A 565 28.42 92.90 42.81
CA PRO A 565 27.69 91.66 43.14
C PRO A 565 26.29 91.89 43.73
N ASP A 566 26.01 93.10 44.24
CA ASP A 566 24.73 93.54 44.81
C ASP A 566 23.72 94.11 43.78
N GLY A 567 24.08 94.17 42.50
CA GLY A 567 23.19 94.59 41.42
C GLY A 567 23.10 96.10 41.14
N THR A 568 23.90 96.94 41.78
CA THR A 568 23.89 98.40 41.56
C THR A 568 25.00 98.90 40.61
N CYS A 569 24.77 100.04 39.92
CA CYS A 569 25.75 100.70 39.04
C CYS A 569 25.75 102.22 39.26
N LEU A 570 26.93 102.85 39.22
CA LEU A 570 27.16 104.29 39.50
C LEU A 570 26.92 105.22 38.28
N LEU A 571 26.35 104.72 37.18
CA LEU A 571 25.99 105.49 35.99
C LEU A 571 24.45 105.65 35.93
N PRO A 572 23.91 106.88 35.88
CA PRO A 572 22.47 107.13 35.91
C PRO A 572 21.69 106.57 34.69
N ASP A 573 22.37 106.26 33.57
CA ASP A 573 21.78 105.65 32.36
C ASP A 573 22.51 104.36 31.93
N CYS A 574 22.64 103.40 32.83
CA CYS A 574 23.35 102.14 32.56
C CYS A 574 22.48 101.08 31.84
N ARG A 575 22.92 100.60 30.67
CA ARG A 575 22.26 99.53 29.88
C ARG A 575 22.22 98.15 30.57
N CYS A 576 22.98 97.93 31.65
CA CYS A 576 23.07 96.66 32.38
C CYS A 576 21.92 96.42 33.40
N ILE A 577 21.01 97.39 33.56
CA ILE A 577 19.84 97.30 34.48
C ILE A 577 18.57 96.85 33.74
N ARG A 578 18.57 96.78 32.40
CA ARG A 578 17.45 96.22 31.63
C ARG A 578 17.61 94.71 31.47
N GLY A 579 16.75 93.94 32.14
CA GLY A 579 16.63 92.50 31.92
C GLY A 579 16.12 92.18 30.50
N PRO A 580 16.26 90.92 30.05
CA PRO A 580 15.70 90.49 28.76
C PRO A 580 14.17 90.59 28.80
N VAL A 581 13.61 91.34 27.86
CA VAL A 581 12.23 91.14 27.41
C VAL A 581 12.29 90.04 26.34
N GLN A 582 11.30 89.14 26.42
CA GLN A 582 11.06 87.88 25.70
C GLN A 582 11.66 87.72 24.30
#